data_AF-A0AAV9QMX6-F1
#
_entry.id   AF-A0AAV9QMX6-F1
#
_cell.length_a   1.000
_cell.length_b   1.000
_cell.length_c   1.000
_cell.angle_alpha   90.00
_cell.angle_beta   90.00
_cell.angle_gamma   90.00
#
_symmetry.space_group_name_H-M   'P 1'
#
loop_
_entity.id
_entity.type
_entity.pdbx_description
1 polymer ?
#
loop_
_entity_poly.entity_id
_entity_poly.type
_entity_poly.pdbx_seq_one_letter_code
_entity_poly.pdbx_strand_id
1 'polypeptide(L)'
;MANNNNNAFPPLDTSMTGPNRNATSPTISHPGSAANGNGAGPANYMATLPVGHQQDLNFLYNQIQELGALLRNNREQVDSVTRTAEEVATRAIRTTEDGAELQEPDKAKMREIERELAKAKHLIDLYKHENKENTNLIAMYEDALGTATEQIRNYCSGIEERFLTQRRHYNNLLQQEKDDHLQSRLDRDHWYAQTLKVCEMVRTAFRLRTDEWCEEYTIISGLQAQVRCYRRILDMEPEEPEEELGWPYLKELPLNDQA
;
A
#
# COMPACT_ATOMS: atom_id res chain seq x y z
N MET A 1 24.20 -31.03 -25.00
CA MET A 1 22.96 -30.73 -24.24
C MET A 1 23.34 -29.76 -23.15
N ALA A 2 22.87 -28.51 -23.25
CA ALA A 2 23.30 -27.40 -22.41
C ALA A 2 22.60 -27.45 -21.04
N ASN A 3 23.40 -27.33 -19.98
CA ASN A 3 22.98 -27.33 -18.58
C ASN A 3 22.57 -25.90 -18.19
N ASN A 4 21.26 -25.65 -18.00
CA ASN A 4 20.71 -24.32 -17.76
C ASN A 4 20.45 -24.13 -16.25
N ASN A 5 21.48 -23.75 -15.49
CA ASN A 5 21.36 -23.35 -14.09
C ASN A 5 21.07 -21.84 -14.02
N ASN A 6 19.80 -21.46 -14.13
CA ASN A 6 19.34 -20.10 -13.81
C ASN A 6 18.74 -20.08 -12.40
N ASN A 7 19.60 -19.96 -11.39
CA ASN A 7 19.20 -19.61 -10.03
C ASN A 7 18.87 -18.10 -10.00
N ALA A 8 17.58 -17.76 -10.03
CA ALA A 8 17.08 -16.37 -10.00
C ALA A 8 16.88 -15.80 -8.58
N PHE A 9 17.36 -16.48 -7.53
CA PHE A 9 17.27 -15.98 -6.16
C PHE A 9 18.58 -16.27 -5.39
N PRO A 10 19.18 -15.25 -4.73
CA PRO A 10 20.24 -15.52 -3.76
C PRO A 10 19.63 -16.17 -2.50
N PRO A 11 20.34 -17.12 -1.86
CA PRO A 11 19.90 -17.68 -0.58
C PRO A 11 19.97 -16.60 0.52
N LEU A 12 18.87 -16.43 1.26
CA LEU A 12 18.84 -15.58 2.45
C LEU A 12 19.62 -16.28 3.57
N ASP A 13 20.84 -15.81 3.81
CA ASP A 13 21.65 -16.19 4.97
C ASP A 13 20.97 -15.68 6.25
N THR A 14 20.40 -16.60 7.03
CA THR A 14 19.81 -16.32 8.35
C THR A 14 20.90 -16.45 9.39
N SER A 15 21.77 -15.46 9.48
CA SER A 15 22.77 -15.37 10.53
C SER A 15 23.14 -13.91 10.73
N MET A 16 22.43 -13.22 11.64
CA MET A 16 22.98 -12.11 12.40
C MET A 16 22.23 -11.99 13.73
N THR A 17 22.84 -12.56 14.76
CA THR A 17 22.68 -12.14 16.16
C THR A 17 22.96 -10.64 16.28
N GLY A 18 21.93 -9.85 16.63
CA GLY A 18 22.04 -8.41 16.85
C GLY A 18 21.22 -7.97 18.07
N PRO A 19 21.69 -6.98 18.85
CA PRO A 19 21.21 -6.72 20.20
C PRO A 19 19.86 -5.99 20.24
N ASN A 20 19.14 -6.27 21.33
CA ASN A 20 17.93 -5.61 21.83
C ASN A 20 17.96 -4.08 21.62
N ARG A 21 17.01 -3.54 20.85
CA ARG A 21 16.81 -2.09 20.70
C ARG A 21 15.38 -1.73 21.05
N ASN A 22 15.20 -1.18 22.25
CA ASN A 22 14.00 -0.44 22.64
C ASN A 22 13.75 0.69 21.63
N ALA A 23 12.56 0.71 21.03
CA ALA A 23 12.11 1.82 20.21
C ALA A 23 11.41 2.87 21.09
N THR A 24 12.08 4.00 21.34
CA THR A 24 11.45 5.25 21.76
C THR A 24 10.96 6.01 20.52
N SER A 25 9.74 6.56 20.58
CA SER A 25 9.15 7.36 19.50
C SER A 25 9.85 8.72 19.36
N PRO A 26 10.06 9.26 18.14
CA PRO A 26 10.51 10.63 17.97
C PRO A 26 9.29 11.57 17.99
N THR A 27 9.12 12.31 19.09
CA THR A 27 8.29 13.52 19.12
C THR A 27 9.16 14.70 18.71
N ILE A 28 8.76 15.40 17.65
CA ILE A 28 9.40 16.62 17.16
C ILE A 28 9.02 17.76 18.11
N SER A 29 9.99 18.27 18.86
CA SER A 29 9.88 19.48 19.67
C SER A 29 10.35 20.69 18.85
N HIS A 30 9.45 21.66 18.61
CA HIS A 30 9.83 22.96 18.06
C HIS A 30 10.47 23.85 19.15
N PRO A 31 11.41 24.74 18.78
CA PRO A 31 12.11 25.59 19.74
C PRO A 31 11.20 26.75 20.17
N GLY A 32 10.81 26.73 21.44
CA GLY A 32 10.22 27.89 22.10
C GLY A 32 11.32 28.88 22.47
N SER A 33 11.31 30.05 21.83
CA SER A 33 12.09 31.22 22.27
C SER A 33 11.20 32.13 23.14
N ALA A 34 11.78 32.56 24.26
CA ALA A 34 11.13 33.13 25.43
C ALA A 34 10.63 34.58 25.26
N ALA A 35 9.62 34.98 26.06
CA ALA A 35 9.54 36.33 26.61
C ALA A 35 8.58 36.38 27.82
N ASN A 36 9.16 36.51 29.01
CA ASN A 36 8.52 36.91 30.26
C ASN A 36 8.03 38.37 30.13
N GLY A 37 6.81 38.69 30.59
CA GLY A 37 6.26 40.04 30.48
C GLY A 37 4.94 40.23 31.20
N ASN A 38 5.03 40.50 32.50
CA ASN A 38 3.97 40.97 33.38
C ASN A 38 3.38 42.31 32.89
N GLY A 39 2.06 42.39 32.68
CA GLY A 39 1.40 43.64 32.31
C GLY A 39 -0.12 43.50 32.17
N ALA A 40 -0.85 43.71 33.27
CA ALA A 40 -2.29 43.88 33.28
C ALA A 40 -2.68 45.25 32.68
N GLY A 41 -3.54 45.25 31.67
CA GLY A 41 -4.15 46.43 31.04
C GLY A 41 -5.26 46.02 30.07
N PRO A 42 -6.34 46.83 29.92
CA PRO A 42 -7.67 46.29 29.65
C PRO A 42 -7.98 46.07 28.17
N ALA A 43 -8.74 44.99 27.93
CA ALA A 43 -9.68 44.75 26.83
C ALA A 43 -9.38 45.43 25.48
N ASN A 44 -8.71 44.70 24.58
CA ASN A 44 -8.87 44.92 23.15
C ASN A 44 -9.50 43.66 22.53
N TYR A 45 -10.74 43.81 22.07
CA TYR A 45 -11.47 42.83 21.26
C TYR A 45 -10.72 42.61 19.94
N MET A 46 -9.77 41.69 19.90
CA MET A 46 -9.41 41.01 18.66
C MET A 46 -9.24 39.54 18.96
N ALA A 47 -10.22 38.76 18.51
CA ALA A 47 -10.05 37.33 18.32
C ALA A 47 -8.71 37.12 17.62
N THR A 48 -7.86 36.24 18.17
CA THR A 48 -6.62 35.80 17.56
C THR A 48 -6.95 35.21 16.19
N LEU A 49 -6.89 36.04 15.14
CA LEU A 49 -7.13 35.60 13.78
C LEU A 49 -6.06 34.55 13.43
N PRO A 50 -6.43 33.49 12.68
CA PRO A 50 -5.53 32.41 12.34
C PRO A 50 -4.21 32.93 11.75
N VAL A 51 -3.09 32.37 12.17
CA VAL A 51 -1.71 32.77 11.84
C VAL A 51 -1.48 33.03 10.33
N GLY A 52 -2.20 32.34 9.44
CA GLY A 52 -2.12 32.55 7.99
C GLY A 52 -2.68 33.90 7.50
N HIS A 53 -3.65 34.49 8.21
CA HIS A 53 -4.28 35.74 7.79
C HIS A 53 -3.40 36.96 8.09
N GLN A 54 -2.60 36.92 9.17
CA GLN A 54 -1.58 37.94 9.41
C GLN A 54 -0.41 37.83 8.43
N GLN A 55 -0.05 36.63 8.00
CA GLN A 55 1.00 36.44 6.99
C GLN A 55 0.58 37.00 5.63
N ASP A 56 -0.67 36.78 5.22
CA ASP A 56 -1.24 37.32 3.99
C ASP A 56 -1.33 38.86 4.02
N LEU A 57 -1.77 39.44 5.14
CA LEU A 57 -1.78 40.91 5.30
C LEU A 57 -0.38 41.53 5.21
N ASN A 58 0.64 40.89 5.77
CA ASN A 58 2.03 41.34 5.63
C ASN A 58 2.53 41.18 4.19
N PHE A 59 2.14 40.11 3.49
CA PHE A 59 2.50 39.90 2.08
C PHE A 59 1.87 40.96 1.17
N LEU A 60 0.57 41.23 1.33
CA LEU A 60 -0.14 42.28 0.59
C LEU A 60 0.45 43.66 0.87
N TYR A 61 0.82 43.97 2.11
CA TYR A 61 1.45 45.24 2.46
C TYR A 61 2.81 45.42 1.77
N ASN A 62 3.64 44.38 1.76
CA ASN A 62 4.92 44.40 1.04
C ASN A 62 4.73 44.57 -0.48
N GLN A 63 3.75 43.88 -1.07
CA GLN A 63 3.44 44.00 -2.50
C GLN A 63 2.95 45.40 -2.87
N ILE A 64 2.14 46.03 -2.01
CA ILE A 64 1.67 47.42 -2.20
C ILE A 64 2.83 48.41 -2.09
N GLN A 65 3.76 48.22 -1.16
CA GLN A 65 4.95 49.06 -1.06
C GLN A 65 5.86 48.92 -2.28
N GLU A 66 6.03 47.70 -2.80
CA GLU A 66 6.80 47.43 -4.00
C GLU A 66 6.16 48.06 -5.25
N LEU A 67 4.85 47.91 -5.42
CA LEU A 67 4.09 48.57 -6.50
C LEU A 67 4.16 50.10 -6.37
N GLY A 68 4.16 50.64 -5.15
CA GLY A 68 4.35 52.07 -4.89
C GLY A 68 5.74 52.56 -5.30
N ALA A 69 6.78 51.78 -5.04
CA ALA A 69 8.15 52.08 -5.47
C ALA A 69 8.28 52.03 -7.00
N LEU A 70 7.67 51.04 -7.65
CA LEU A 70 7.63 50.92 -9.11
C LEU A 70 6.88 52.09 -9.76
N LEU A 71 5.75 52.52 -9.21
CA LEU A 71 5.00 53.68 -9.73
C LEU A 71 5.77 54.99 -9.57
N ARG A 72 6.50 55.17 -8.46
CA ARG A 72 7.35 56.35 -8.26
C ARG A 72 8.52 56.36 -9.25
N ASN A 73 9.17 55.21 -9.47
CA ASN A 73 10.23 55.06 -10.47
C ASN A 73 9.68 55.30 -11.89
N ASN A 74 8.49 54.79 -12.20
CA ASN A 74 7.86 55.01 -13.50
C ASN A 74 7.56 56.50 -13.72
N ARG A 75 7.07 57.21 -12.70
CA ARG A 75 6.83 58.66 -12.77
C ARG A 75 8.13 59.44 -12.97
N GLU A 76 9.19 59.08 -12.26
CA GLU A 76 10.52 59.71 -12.43
C GLU A 76 11.11 59.45 -13.81
N GLN A 77 10.94 58.25 -14.36
CA GLN A 77 11.32 57.94 -15.73
C GLN A 77 10.52 58.75 -16.74
N VAL A 78 9.19 58.85 -16.59
CA VAL A 78 8.34 59.68 -17.45
C VAL A 78 8.75 61.14 -17.36
N ASP A 79 9.01 61.68 -16.16
CA ASP A 79 9.47 63.06 -15.97
C ASP A 79 10.84 63.31 -16.62
N SER A 80 11.74 62.31 -16.61
CA SER A 80 13.03 62.40 -17.32
C SER A 80 12.86 62.37 -18.85
N VAL A 81 11.89 61.60 -19.35
CA VAL A 81 11.56 61.48 -20.77
C VAL A 81 10.87 62.74 -21.27
N THR A 82 9.95 63.33 -20.50
CA THR A 82 9.31 64.60 -20.87
C THR A 82 10.30 65.75 -20.87
N ARG A 83 11.18 65.83 -19.86
CA ARG A 83 12.24 66.86 -19.83
C ARG A 83 13.21 66.74 -21.00
N THR A 84 13.64 65.53 -21.33
CA THR A 84 14.52 65.31 -22.50
C THR A 84 13.78 65.60 -23.82
N ALA A 85 12.49 65.29 -23.92
CA ALA A 85 11.66 65.66 -25.06
C ALA A 85 11.49 67.19 -25.20
N GLU A 86 11.31 67.92 -24.09
CA GLU A 86 11.24 69.39 -24.09
C GLU A 86 12.57 70.04 -24.49
N GLU A 87 13.71 69.51 -24.03
CA GLU A 87 15.05 69.95 -24.43
C GLU A 87 15.33 69.67 -25.91
N VAL A 88 14.84 68.55 -26.45
CA VAL A 88 14.92 68.24 -27.89
C VAL A 88 14.00 69.13 -28.72
N ALA A 89 12.77 69.38 -28.27
CA ALA A 89 11.82 70.26 -28.95
C ALA A 89 12.33 71.71 -28.99
N THR A 90 12.88 72.23 -27.89
CA THR A 90 13.47 73.57 -27.85
C THR A 90 14.74 73.71 -28.69
N ARG A 91 15.55 72.65 -28.81
CA ARG A 91 16.67 72.61 -29.78
C ARG A 91 16.18 72.56 -31.22
N ALA A 92 15.16 71.76 -31.51
CA ALA A 92 14.59 71.62 -32.86
C ALA A 92 13.96 72.93 -33.35
N ILE A 93 13.24 73.65 -32.48
CA ILE A 93 12.62 74.95 -32.81
C ILE A 93 13.69 76.02 -33.10
N ARG A 94 14.83 76.00 -32.40
CA ARG A 94 15.96 76.91 -32.67
C ARG A 94 16.69 76.62 -33.99
N THR A 95 16.59 75.39 -34.51
CA THR A 95 17.21 75.00 -35.78
C THR A 95 16.30 75.19 -37.00
N THR A 96 15.01 75.45 -36.82
CA THR A 96 14.03 75.56 -37.92
C THR A 96 13.83 76.98 -38.47
N GLU A 97 14.46 78.00 -37.89
CA GLU A 97 14.33 79.40 -38.35
C GLU A 97 15.27 79.77 -39.51
N ASP A 98 16.27 78.95 -39.84
CA ASP A 98 17.13 79.14 -41.01
C ASP A 98 16.79 78.09 -42.09
N GLY A 99 16.14 78.55 -43.17
CA GLY A 99 15.85 77.77 -44.37
C GLY A 99 17.10 77.48 -45.20
N ALA A 100 18.08 76.80 -44.62
CA ALA A 100 19.29 76.37 -45.30
C ALA A 100 19.04 75.04 -46.04
N GLU A 101 19.18 75.05 -47.37
CA GLU A 101 19.47 73.81 -48.11
C GLU A 101 20.62 73.08 -47.41
N LEU A 102 20.41 71.80 -47.05
CA LEU A 102 21.42 70.99 -46.38
C LEU A 102 22.74 71.03 -47.16
N GLN A 103 23.80 71.52 -46.52
CA GLN A 103 25.16 71.51 -47.06
C GLN A 103 25.58 70.06 -47.39
N GLU A 104 26.32 69.84 -48.50
CA GLU A 104 26.85 68.52 -48.90
C GLU A 104 27.48 67.66 -47.78
N PRO A 105 28.24 68.21 -46.80
CA PRO A 105 28.72 67.42 -45.65
C PRO A 105 27.59 66.86 -44.77
N ASP A 106 26.45 67.53 -44.66
CA ASP A 106 25.32 67.05 -43.87
C ASP A 106 24.49 66.00 -44.62
N LYS A 107 24.43 66.07 -45.96
CA LYS A 107 23.89 64.97 -46.79
C LYS A 107 24.76 63.70 -46.71
N ALA A 108 26.08 63.84 -46.58
CA ALA A 108 26.99 62.71 -46.37
C ALA A 108 26.80 62.07 -44.99
N LYS A 109 26.67 62.88 -43.93
CA LYS A 109 26.33 62.39 -42.58
C LYS A 109 24.96 61.72 -42.53
N MET A 110 23.97 62.27 -43.22
CA MET A 110 22.63 61.68 -43.31
C MET A 110 22.67 60.27 -43.93
N ARG A 111 23.42 60.09 -45.02
CA ARG A 111 23.61 58.77 -45.65
C ARG A 111 24.35 57.77 -44.75
N GLU A 112 25.32 58.23 -43.95
CA GLU A 112 26.00 57.36 -42.99
C GLU A 112 25.06 56.95 -41.85
N ILE A 113 24.29 57.89 -41.29
CA ILE A 113 23.27 57.60 -40.27
C ILE A 113 22.21 56.64 -40.82
N GLU A 114 21.77 56.80 -42.07
CA GLU A 114 20.85 55.87 -42.72
C GLU A 114 21.45 54.46 -42.87
N ARG A 115 22.75 54.38 -43.18
CA ARG A 115 23.48 53.11 -43.26
C ARG A 115 23.61 52.44 -41.89
N GLU A 116 23.95 53.20 -40.86
CA GLU A 116 24.00 52.71 -39.48
C GLU A 116 22.62 52.27 -38.97
N LEU A 117 21.58 53.03 -39.27
CA LEU A 117 20.19 52.70 -38.97
C LEU A 117 19.75 51.41 -39.69
N ALA A 118 20.13 51.23 -40.95
CA ALA A 118 19.87 50.00 -41.70
C ALA A 118 20.57 48.78 -41.08
N LYS A 119 21.84 48.92 -40.68
CA LYS A 119 22.58 47.86 -39.97
C LYS A 119 21.94 47.53 -38.61
N ALA A 120 21.56 48.56 -37.85
CA ALA A 120 20.89 48.38 -36.54
C ALA A 120 19.53 47.68 -36.68
N LYS A 121 18.73 48.06 -37.68
CA LYS A 121 17.44 47.39 -37.99
C LYS A 121 17.65 45.92 -38.34
N HIS A 122 18.64 45.61 -39.18
CA HIS A 122 18.94 44.23 -39.54
C HIS A 122 19.36 43.38 -38.32
N LEU A 123 20.18 43.96 -37.43
CA LEU A 123 20.58 43.30 -36.19
C LEU A 123 19.39 43.07 -35.24
N ILE A 124 18.47 44.03 -35.17
CA ILE A 124 17.22 43.89 -34.40
C ILE A 124 16.38 42.74 -34.96
N ASP A 125 16.27 42.61 -36.28
CA ASP A 125 15.51 41.52 -36.90
C ASP A 125 16.14 40.15 -36.62
N LEU A 126 17.48 40.07 -36.62
CA LEU A 126 18.20 38.86 -36.25
C LEU A 126 17.98 38.49 -34.78
N TYR A 127 18.11 39.44 -33.85
CA TYR A 127 17.82 39.19 -32.44
C TYR A 127 16.36 38.82 -32.18
N LYS A 128 15.40 39.38 -32.93
CA LYS A 128 13.99 38.98 -32.83
C LYS A 128 13.78 37.54 -33.30
N HIS A 129 14.48 37.12 -34.36
CA HIS A 129 14.44 35.75 -34.84
C HIS A 129 15.01 34.79 -33.79
N GLU A 130 16.21 35.07 -33.28
CA GLU A 130 16.84 34.26 -32.22
C GLU A 130 15.98 34.21 -30.96
N ASN A 131 15.38 35.33 -30.56
CA ASN A 131 14.49 35.37 -29.39
C ASN A 131 13.25 34.49 -29.60
N LYS A 132 12.71 34.46 -30.81
CA LYS A 132 11.58 33.58 -31.16
C LYS A 132 11.98 32.11 -31.10
N GLU A 133 13.15 31.74 -31.61
CA GLU A 133 13.67 30.38 -31.54
C GLU A 133 13.96 29.94 -30.10
N ASN A 134 14.57 30.82 -29.29
CA ASN A 134 14.82 30.57 -27.87
C ASN A 134 13.50 30.37 -27.11
N THR A 135 12.48 31.19 -27.38
CA THR A 135 11.15 31.05 -26.76
C THR A 135 10.50 29.72 -27.15
N ASN A 136 10.64 29.30 -28.42
CA ASN A 136 10.14 28.01 -28.88
C ASN A 136 10.86 26.85 -28.19
N LEU A 137 12.19 26.94 -28.04
CA LEU A 137 12.98 25.91 -27.36
C LEU A 137 12.60 25.80 -25.87
N ILE A 138 12.35 26.93 -25.19
CA ILE A 138 11.84 26.94 -23.81
C ILE A 138 10.49 26.22 -23.73
N ALA A 139 9.57 26.48 -24.65
CA ALA A 139 8.27 25.80 -24.69
C ALA A 139 8.42 24.27 -24.89
N MET A 140 9.35 23.83 -25.74
CA MET A 140 9.63 22.40 -25.92
C MET A 140 10.22 21.76 -24.67
N TYR A 141 11.10 22.46 -23.94
CA TYR A 141 11.61 21.97 -22.67
C TYR A 141 10.55 21.91 -21.58
N GLU A 142 9.65 22.90 -21.53
CA GLU A 142 8.52 22.91 -20.61
C GLU A 142 7.62 21.69 -20.84
N ASP A 143 7.27 21.40 -22.10
CA ASP A 143 6.45 20.24 -22.45
C ASP A 143 7.14 18.91 -22.15
N ALA A 144 8.42 18.80 -22.49
CA ALA A 144 9.22 17.60 -22.22
C ALA A 144 9.38 17.36 -20.70
N LEU A 145 9.63 18.40 -19.91
CA LEU A 145 9.73 18.31 -18.46
C LEU A 145 8.36 18.02 -17.82
N GLY A 146 7.28 18.61 -18.33
CA GLY A 146 5.92 18.30 -17.92
C GLY A 146 5.61 16.82 -18.12
N THR A 147 5.90 16.30 -19.31
CA THR A 147 5.70 14.88 -19.64
C THR A 147 6.57 13.96 -18.78
N ALA A 148 7.86 14.29 -18.59
CA ALA A 148 8.77 13.48 -17.80
C ALA A 148 8.37 13.44 -16.32
N THR A 149 7.96 14.57 -15.75
CA THR A 149 7.51 14.63 -14.35
C THR A 149 6.22 13.85 -14.13
N GLU A 150 5.29 13.87 -15.08
CA GLU A 150 4.09 13.03 -15.04
C GLU A 150 4.42 11.53 -15.12
N GLN A 151 5.33 11.13 -16.02
CA GLN A 151 5.79 9.75 -16.09
C GLN A 151 6.46 9.27 -14.79
N ILE A 152 7.30 10.11 -14.18
CA ILE A 152 7.93 9.79 -12.88
C ILE A 152 6.87 9.62 -11.80
N ARG A 153 5.88 10.53 -11.72
CA ARG A 153 4.77 10.41 -10.76
C ARG A 153 4.00 9.10 -10.96
N ASN A 154 3.61 8.80 -12.20
CA ASN A 154 2.87 7.59 -12.53
C ASN A 154 3.66 6.32 -12.24
N TYR A 155 4.98 6.34 -12.48
CA TYR A 155 5.88 5.24 -12.14
C TYR A 155 5.95 4.99 -10.63
N CYS A 156 6.16 6.04 -9.83
CA CYS A 156 6.22 5.94 -8.37
C CYS A 156 4.90 5.42 -7.80
N SER A 157 3.76 6.01 -8.19
CA SER A 157 2.44 5.55 -7.75
C SER A 157 2.16 4.10 -8.17
N GLY A 158 2.51 3.74 -9.41
CA GLY A 158 2.33 2.38 -9.91
C GLY A 158 3.20 1.33 -9.21
N ILE A 159 4.40 1.70 -8.73
CA ILE A 159 5.23 0.81 -7.91
C ILE A 159 4.61 0.57 -6.55
N GLU A 160 4.17 1.64 -5.87
CA GLU A 160 3.54 1.52 -4.56
C GLU A 160 2.30 0.63 -4.61
N GLU A 161 1.47 0.79 -5.64
CA GLU A 161 0.29 -0.04 -5.87
C GLU A 161 0.65 -1.51 -6.09
N ARG A 162 1.63 -1.79 -6.96
CA ARG A 162 2.10 -3.17 -7.21
C ARG A 162 2.65 -3.82 -5.95
N PHE A 163 3.44 -3.08 -5.18
CA PHE A 163 4.00 -3.56 -3.91
C PHE A 163 2.90 -3.88 -2.89
N LEU A 164 1.92 -2.99 -2.72
CA LEU A 164 0.80 -3.21 -1.81
C LEU A 164 -0.06 -4.40 -2.25
N THR A 165 -0.33 -4.52 -3.54
CA THR A 165 -1.09 -5.63 -4.12
C THR A 165 -0.38 -6.96 -3.88
N GLN A 166 0.93 -7.02 -4.12
CA GLN A 166 1.74 -8.19 -3.85
C GLN A 166 1.72 -8.55 -2.36
N ARG A 167 1.86 -7.57 -1.46
CA ARG A 167 1.81 -7.81 -0.01
C ARG A 167 0.45 -8.35 0.44
N ARG A 168 -0.65 -7.80 -0.08
CA ARG A 168 -2.00 -8.30 0.19
C ARG A 168 -2.18 -9.73 -0.33
N HIS A 169 -1.70 -10.01 -1.54
CA HIS A 169 -1.78 -11.33 -2.13
C HIS A 169 -1.05 -12.39 -1.30
N TYR A 170 0.20 -12.13 -0.88
CA TYR A 170 0.93 -13.05 -0.01
C TYR A 170 0.28 -13.23 1.36
N ASN A 171 -0.28 -12.16 1.93
CA ASN A 171 -0.97 -12.26 3.21
C ASN A 171 -2.24 -13.12 3.10
N ASN A 172 -3.01 -12.96 2.02
CA ASN A 172 -4.16 -13.81 1.72
C ASN A 172 -3.75 -15.27 1.53
N LEU A 173 -2.67 -15.54 0.77
CA LEU A 173 -2.18 -16.91 0.56
C LEU A 173 -1.75 -17.56 1.89
N LEU A 174 -1.04 -16.80 2.74
CA LEU A 174 -0.64 -17.30 4.05
C LEU A 174 -1.84 -17.56 4.97
N GLN A 175 -2.88 -16.75 4.87
CA GLN A 175 -4.12 -16.95 5.61
C GLN A 175 -4.86 -18.19 5.10
N GLN A 176 -4.97 -18.34 3.78
CA GLN A 176 -5.57 -19.51 3.14
C GLN A 176 -4.86 -20.81 3.57
N GLU A 177 -3.53 -20.86 3.56
CA GLU A 177 -2.76 -22.03 4.02
C GLU A 177 -3.04 -22.37 5.49
N LYS A 178 -3.21 -21.35 6.35
CA LYS A 178 -3.59 -21.58 7.76
C LYS A 178 -4.99 -22.15 7.88
N ASP A 179 -5.93 -21.63 7.10
CA ASP A 179 -7.33 -22.06 7.12
C ASP A 179 -7.46 -23.48 6.54
N ASP A 180 -6.77 -23.80 5.45
CA ASP A 180 -6.71 -25.13 4.84
C ASP A 180 -6.08 -26.16 5.80
N HIS A 181 -5.01 -25.78 6.51
CA HIS A 181 -4.38 -26.64 7.51
C HIS A 181 -5.31 -26.87 8.72
N LEU A 182 -6.04 -25.84 9.17
CA LEU A 182 -7.04 -25.98 10.23
C LEU A 182 -8.17 -26.91 9.78
N GLN A 183 -8.67 -26.73 8.56
CA GLN A 183 -9.74 -27.54 7.99
C GLN A 183 -9.34 -29.03 7.93
N SER A 184 -8.13 -29.33 7.43
CA SER A 184 -7.61 -30.70 7.37
C SER A 184 -7.56 -31.37 8.75
N ARG A 185 -7.20 -30.62 9.80
CA ARG A 185 -7.23 -31.13 11.19
C ARG A 185 -8.65 -31.38 11.68
N LEU A 186 -9.58 -30.47 11.42
CA LEU A 186 -10.97 -30.62 11.82
C LEU A 186 -11.62 -31.82 11.13
N ASP A 187 -11.38 -32.01 9.83
CA ASP A 187 -11.87 -33.16 9.07
C ASP A 187 -11.30 -34.46 9.62
N ARG A 188 -10.00 -34.49 9.89
CA ARG A 188 -9.35 -35.64 10.52
C ARG A 188 -10.00 -35.99 11.86
N ASP A 189 -10.16 -35.01 12.75
CA ASP A 189 -10.76 -35.21 14.06
C ASP A 189 -12.24 -35.65 13.95
N HIS A 190 -12.98 -35.15 12.96
CA HIS A 190 -14.34 -35.59 12.64
C HIS A 190 -14.39 -37.08 12.27
N TRP A 191 -13.53 -37.53 11.34
CA TRP A 191 -13.47 -38.93 10.93
C TRP A 191 -13.00 -39.86 12.06
N TYR A 192 -12.05 -39.41 12.89
CA TYR A 192 -11.64 -40.18 14.07
C TYR A 192 -12.79 -40.34 15.07
N ALA A 193 -13.53 -39.28 15.36
CA ALA A 193 -14.69 -39.35 16.26
C ALA A 193 -15.78 -40.29 15.71
N GLN A 194 -16.06 -40.24 14.41
CA GLN A 194 -17.01 -41.13 13.77
C GLN A 194 -16.54 -42.59 13.82
N THR A 195 -15.24 -42.84 13.60
CA THR A 195 -14.66 -44.18 13.69
C THR A 195 -14.76 -44.75 15.10
N LEU A 196 -14.44 -43.96 16.13
CA LEU A 196 -14.58 -44.37 17.53
C LEU A 196 -16.03 -44.74 17.86
N LYS A 197 -17.00 -43.92 17.41
CA LYS A 197 -18.43 -44.20 17.57
C LYS A 197 -18.82 -45.54 16.94
N VAL A 198 -18.37 -45.82 15.72
CA VAL A 198 -18.64 -47.11 15.05
C VAL A 198 -17.99 -48.26 15.81
N CYS A 199 -16.74 -48.11 16.27
CA CYS A 199 -16.08 -49.13 17.09
C CYS A 199 -16.83 -49.43 18.39
N GLU A 200 -17.38 -48.41 19.06
CA GLU A 200 -18.23 -48.59 20.24
C GLU A 200 -19.54 -49.31 19.90
N MET A 201 -20.19 -48.95 18.79
CA MET A 201 -21.38 -49.65 18.30
C MET A 201 -21.10 -51.12 18.00
N VAL A 202 -19.96 -51.45 17.40
CA VAL A 202 -19.57 -52.85 17.13
C VAL A 202 -19.30 -53.61 18.42
N ARG A 203 -18.56 -53.02 19.38
CA ARG A 203 -18.31 -53.65 20.68
C ARG A 203 -19.60 -53.88 21.46
N THR A 204 -20.52 -52.92 21.44
CA THR A 204 -21.82 -53.05 22.11
C THR A 204 -22.72 -54.08 21.43
N ALA A 205 -22.77 -54.13 20.10
CA ALA A 205 -23.48 -55.16 19.36
C ALA A 205 -22.91 -56.56 19.62
N PHE A 206 -21.57 -56.69 19.66
CA PHE A 206 -20.92 -57.95 20.02
C PHE A 206 -21.27 -58.37 21.46
N ARG A 207 -21.21 -57.44 22.41
CA ARG A 207 -21.61 -57.69 23.80
C ARG A 207 -23.08 -58.13 23.91
N LEU A 208 -24.00 -57.43 23.24
CA LEU A 208 -25.41 -57.83 23.23
C LEU A 208 -25.60 -59.24 22.65
N ARG A 209 -24.93 -59.55 21.53
CA ARG A 209 -24.94 -60.89 20.95
C ARG A 209 -24.38 -61.96 21.90
N THR A 210 -23.33 -61.67 22.68
CA THR A 210 -22.79 -62.64 23.65
C THR A 210 -23.66 -62.75 24.90
N ASP A 211 -24.15 -61.63 25.42
CA ASP A 211 -24.92 -61.56 26.65
C ASP A 211 -26.33 -62.15 26.49
N GLU A 212 -26.91 -62.10 25.27
CA GLU A 212 -28.21 -62.71 24.93
C GLU A 212 -28.33 -64.20 25.27
N TRP A 213 -27.21 -64.90 25.45
CA TRP A 213 -27.20 -66.35 25.63
C TRP A 213 -26.51 -66.83 26.90
N CYS A 214 -25.93 -65.97 27.75
CA CYS A 214 -25.02 -66.44 28.80
C CYS A 214 -25.70 -67.08 30.02
N GLU A 215 -26.76 -66.50 30.56
CA GLU A 215 -27.34 -66.98 31.84
C GLU A 215 -28.15 -68.26 31.63
N GLU A 216 -29.06 -68.25 30.67
CA GLU A 216 -29.92 -69.39 30.33
C GLU A 216 -29.10 -70.59 29.87
N TYR A 217 -28.02 -70.33 29.11
CA TYR A 217 -27.08 -71.38 28.67
C TYR A 217 -26.34 -72.04 29.84
N THR A 218 -25.80 -71.26 30.79
CA THR A 218 -25.06 -71.82 31.93
C THR A 218 -25.97 -72.69 32.79
N ILE A 219 -27.25 -72.31 32.93
CA ILE A 219 -28.25 -73.10 33.64
C ILE A 219 -28.56 -74.39 32.88
N ILE A 220 -28.86 -74.33 31.57
CA ILE A 220 -29.19 -75.51 30.77
C ILE A 220 -28.02 -76.50 30.72
N SER A 221 -26.81 -76.03 30.45
CA SER A 221 -25.61 -76.88 30.44
C SER A 221 -25.31 -77.49 31.83
N GLY A 222 -25.49 -76.71 32.91
CA GLY A 222 -25.38 -77.20 34.28
C GLY A 222 -26.41 -78.29 34.61
N LEU A 223 -27.67 -78.13 34.16
CA LEU A 223 -28.72 -79.13 34.33
C LEU A 223 -28.44 -80.39 33.50
N GLN A 224 -27.99 -80.25 32.25
CA GLN A 224 -27.59 -81.40 31.42
C GLN A 224 -26.44 -82.18 32.07
N ALA A 225 -25.43 -81.49 32.62
CA ALA A 225 -24.34 -82.14 33.35
C ALA A 225 -24.82 -82.91 34.59
N GLN A 226 -25.80 -82.36 35.33
CA GLN A 226 -26.43 -83.06 36.45
C GLN A 226 -27.20 -84.31 36.00
N VAL A 227 -27.97 -84.23 34.90
CA VAL A 227 -28.69 -85.38 34.34
C VAL A 227 -27.72 -86.48 33.92
N ARG A 228 -26.61 -86.13 33.24
CA ARG A 228 -25.53 -87.09 32.91
C ARG A 228 -24.96 -87.76 34.16
N CYS A 229 -24.73 -86.98 35.22
CA CYS A 229 -24.25 -87.51 36.50
C CYS A 229 -25.25 -88.46 37.16
N TYR A 230 -26.53 -88.10 37.20
CA TYR A 230 -27.59 -88.94 37.77
C TYR A 230 -27.77 -90.24 36.99
N ARG A 231 -27.76 -90.20 35.65
CA ARG A 231 -27.82 -91.43 34.82
C ARG A 231 -26.62 -92.35 35.12
N ARG A 232 -25.42 -91.78 35.24
CA ARG A 232 -24.21 -92.55 35.61
C ARG A 232 -24.31 -93.19 37.00
N ILE A 233 -24.88 -92.51 37.98
CA ILE A 233 -25.05 -93.05 39.35
C ILE A 233 -26.12 -94.16 39.38
N LEU A 234 -27.13 -94.06 38.53
CA LEU A 234 -28.23 -95.03 38.43
C LEU A 234 -27.92 -96.20 37.48
N ASP A 235 -26.68 -96.30 36.96
CA ASP A 235 -26.26 -97.26 35.92
C ASP A 235 -27.20 -97.29 34.70
N MET A 236 -27.75 -96.13 34.35
CA MET A 236 -28.55 -95.94 33.14
C MET A 236 -27.64 -95.65 31.95
N GLU A 237 -28.04 -96.10 30.76
CA GLU A 237 -27.32 -95.83 29.52
C GLU A 237 -27.22 -94.30 29.26
N PRO A 238 -26.06 -93.81 28.80
CA PRO A 238 -25.93 -92.41 28.38
C PRO A 238 -26.99 -92.07 27.34
N GLU A 239 -27.52 -90.85 27.43
CA GLU A 239 -28.52 -90.37 26.49
C GLU A 239 -27.86 -90.05 25.15
N GLU A 240 -28.55 -90.35 24.05
CA GLU A 240 -28.06 -90.00 22.72
C GLU A 240 -27.95 -88.46 22.60
N PRO A 241 -26.89 -87.93 21.98
CA PRO A 241 -26.64 -86.49 21.92
C PRO A 241 -27.76 -85.72 21.21
N GLU A 242 -28.50 -86.37 20.33
CA GLU A 242 -29.65 -85.79 19.63
C GLU A 242 -30.88 -85.61 20.54
N GLU A 243 -31.00 -86.45 21.58
CA GLU A 243 -32.09 -86.46 22.55
C GLU A 243 -31.78 -85.53 23.74
N GLU A 244 -30.51 -85.44 24.17
CA GLU A 244 -30.05 -84.55 25.26
C GLU A 244 -30.30 -83.06 24.99
N LEU A 245 -30.20 -82.65 23.72
CA LEU A 245 -30.38 -81.26 23.32
C LEU A 245 -31.86 -80.87 23.27
N GLY A 246 -32.78 -81.83 23.06
CA GLY A 246 -34.24 -81.71 23.11
C GLY A 246 -34.88 -80.73 22.11
N TRP A 247 -34.44 -79.48 22.12
CA TRP A 247 -34.93 -78.39 21.28
C TRP A 247 -34.02 -78.13 20.08
N PRO A 248 -34.58 -77.88 18.89
CA PRO A 248 -33.80 -77.67 17.66
C PRO A 248 -32.90 -76.44 17.73
N TYR A 249 -33.32 -75.38 18.43
CA TYR A 249 -32.50 -74.16 18.57
C TYR A 249 -31.24 -74.40 19.40
N LEU A 250 -31.22 -75.41 20.30
CA LEU A 250 -30.04 -75.77 21.08
C LEU A 250 -28.98 -76.51 20.24
N LYS A 251 -29.34 -77.08 19.08
CA LYS A 251 -28.41 -77.83 18.21
C LYS A 251 -27.42 -76.95 17.46
N GLU A 252 -27.75 -75.68 17.22
CA GLU A 252 -26.89 -74.72 16.51
C GLU A 252 -25.89 -74.01 17.44
N LEU A 253 -25.97 -74.27 18.75
CA LEU A 253 -25.10 -73.64 19.75
C LEU A 253 -23.79 -74.41 19.91
N PRO A 254 -22.67 -73.73 20.23
CA PRO A 254 -21.41 -74.36 20.60
C PRO A 254 -21.48 -74.92 22.03
N LEU A 255 -22.44 -75.81 22.32
CA LEU A 255 -22.65 -76.50 23.61
C LEU A 255 -21.57 -77.54 23.94
N ASN A 256 -20.48 -77.57 23.18
CA ASN A 256 -19.60 -78.72 23.16
C ASN A 256 -18.65 -78.71 24.36
N ASP A 257 -18.97 -79.50 25.37
CA ASP A 257 -17.95 -80.21 26.12
C ASP A 257 -17.99 -81.67 25.68
N GLN A 258 -17.11 -82.01 24.73
CA GLN A 258 -16.61 -83.37 24.58
C GLN A 258 -15.80 -83.69 25.83
N ALA A 259 -16.44 -84.27 26.83
CA ALA A 259 -15.80 -84.90 27.99
C ALA A 259 -16.51 -86.21 28.33
#